data_AF-A0A6B3I9U4-F1
#
_entry.id   AF-A0A6B3I9U4-F1
#
_cell.length_a   1.000
_cell.length_b   1.000
_cell.length_c   1.000
_cell.angle_alpha   90.00
_cell.angle_beta   90.00
_cell.angle_gamma   90.00
#
_symmetry.space_group_name_H-M   'P 1'
#
loop_
_entity.id
_entity.type
_entity.pdbx_description
1 polymer ?
#
loop_
_entity_poly.entity_id
_entity_poly.type
_entity_poly.pdbx_seq_one_letter_code
_entity_poly.pdbx_strand_id
1 'polypeptide(L)'
;MVFKKLLGALGVGGPSVDTVLQPAPGLPGGPLSGEVRLRGGGSEVTVEQVTLLLVARVEAEGQDEEHEGTVVLERFTVGGGFR
;
A
#
# COMPACT_ATOMS: atom_id res chain seq x y z
N MET A 1 22.65 1.10 20.52
CA MET A 1 21.81 1.84 21.49
C MET A 1 20.38 1.33 21.42
N VAL A 2 19.80 0.95 22.56
CA VAL A 2 18.47 0.30 22.66
C VAL A 2 17.35 1.16 22.03
N PHE A 3 17.40 2.49 22.22
CA PHE A 3 16.41 3.42 21.67
C PHE A 3 16.38 3.43 20.13
N LYS A 4 17.53 3.37 19.45
CA LYS A 4 17.58 3.28 17.99
C LYS A 4 16.97 1.97 17.47
N LYS A 5 17.15 0.87 18.20
CA LYS A 5 16.53 -0.43 17.86
C LYS A 5 15.00 -0.39 18.05
N LEU A 6 14.52 0.26 19.11
CA LEU A 6 13.09 0.44 19.37
C LEU A 6 12.42 1.32 18.30
N LEU A 7 13.04 2.43 17.91
CA LEU A 7 12.54 3.30 16.85
C LEU A 7 12.57 2.62 15.48
N GLY A 8 13.61 1.85 15.18
CA GLY A 8 13.67 1.04 13.95
C GLY A 8 12.56 0.00 13.87
N ALA A 9 12.20 -0.64 15.00
CA ALA A 9 11.06 -1.56 15.06
C ALA A 9 9.70 -0.88 14.79
N LEU A 10 9.61 0.44 15.02
CA LEU A 10 8.45 1.26 14.68
C LEU A 10 8.51 1.82 13.24
N GLY A 11 9.47 1.36 12.43
CA GLY A 11 9.62 1.77 11.03
C GLY A 11 10.42 3.06 10.81
N VAL A 12 10.96 3.67 11.87
CA VAL A 12 11.79 4.88 11.73
C VAL A 12 13.08 4.55 10.98
N GLY A 13 13.26 5.19 9.82
CA GLY A 13 14.40 4.91 8.93
C GLY A 13 14.24 3.63 8.10
N GLY A 14 13.02 3.10 8.00
CA GLY A 14 12.66 2.03 7.07
C GLY A 14 12.61 2.51 5.61
N PRO A 15 12.29 1.60 4.66
CA PRO A 15 12.17 1.94 3.25
C PRO A 15 10.99 2.87 3.00
N SER A 16 11.08 3.66 1.94
CA SER A 16 9.93 4.41 1.42
C SER A 16 9.36 3.70 0.19
N VAL A 17 8.06 3.84 -0.03
CA VAL A 17 7.35 3.30 -1.18
C VAL A 17 6.58 4.41 -1.88
N ASP A 18 6.64 4.42 -3.20
CA ASP A 18 5.86 5.30 -4.07
C ASP A 18 5.20 4.46 -5.17
N THR A 19 3.89 4.56 -5.30
CA THR A 19 3.12 3.81 -6.31
C THR A 19 2.68 4.77 -7.40
N VAL A 20 3.21 4.59 -8.59
CA VAL A 20 2.98 5.47 -9.74
C VAL A 20 2.17 4.72 -10.78
N LEU A 21 0.99 5.22 -11.09
CA LEU A 21 0.13 4.66 -12.14
C LEU A 21 0.34 5.41 -13.46
N GLN A 22 0.31 4.70 -14.58
CA GLN A 22 0.41 5.28 -15.92
C GLN A 22 -0.40 4.46 -16.95
N PRO A 23 -1.45 5.03 -17.58
CA PRO A 23 -2.01 6.36 -17.34
C PRO A 23 -2.80 6.45 -16.02
N ALA A 24 -2.93 7.68 -15.50
CA ALA A 24 -3.80 8.01 -14.37
C ALA A 24 -4.71 9.19 -14.76
N PRO A 25 -6.04 9.11 -14.53
CA PRO A 25 -6.77 8.02 -13.88
C PRO A 25 -6.91 6.77 -14.76
N GLY A 26 -7.02 5.60 -14.13
CA GLY A 26 -7.43 4.37 -14.81
C GLY A 26 -8.91 4.39 -15.17
N LEU A 27 -9.29 3.69 -16.24
CA LEU A 27 -10.67 3.60 -16.70
C LEU A 27 -11.27 2.22 -16.37
N PRO A 28 -12.57 2.15 -15.99
CA PRO A 28 -13.26 0.88 -15.82
C PRO A 28 -13.15 -0.01 -17.07
N GLY A 29 -12.84 -1.29 -16.86
CA GLY A 29 -12.66 -2.28 -17.94
C GLY A 29 -11.33 -2.18 -18.70
N GLY A 30 -10.52 -1.15 -18.46
CA GLY A 30 -9.18 -1.01 -19.01
C GLY A 30 -8.08 -1.59 -18.11
N PRO A 31 -6.87 -1.84 -18.64
CA PRO A 31 -5.74 -2.24 -17.82
C PRO A 31 -5.25 -1.08 -16.95
N LEU A 32 -4.75 -1.42 -15.75
CA LEU A 32 -3.94 -0.53 -14.91
C LEU A 32 -2.48 -0.95 -15.04
N SER A 33 -1.63 0.00 -15.42
CA SER A 33 -0.18 -0.18 -15.54
C SER A 33 0.54 0.85 -14.69
N GLY A 34 1.77 0.54 -14.26
CA GLY A 34 2.53 1.43 -13.39
C GLY A 34 3.72 0.75 -12.73
N GLU A 35 4.24 1.41 -11.70
CA GLU A 35 5.42 1.00 -10.96
C GLU A 35 5.18 1.11 -9.45
N VAL A 36 5.70 0.16 -8.69
CA VAL A 36 5.93 0.32 -7.25
C VAL A 36 7.41 0.60 -7.05
N ARG A 37 7.73 1.83 -6.71
CA ARG A 37 9.10 2.30 -6.50
C ARG A 37 9.44 2.18 -5.02
N LEU A 38 10.36 1.28 -4.69
CA LEU A 38 10.88 1.12 -3.33
C LEU A 38 12.27 1.74 -3.23
N ARG A 39 12.51 2.50 -2.17
CA ARG A 39 13.83 3.03 -1.82
C ARG A 39 14.22 2.54 -0.43
N GLY A 40 15.39 1.91 -0.34
CA GLY A 40 15.96 1.46 0.94
C GLY A 40 16.12 2.62 1.94
N GLY A 41 15.98 2.28 3.22
CA GLY A 41 16.12 3.23 4.33
C GLY A 41 17.53 3.25 4.94
N GLY A 42 17.64 3.75 6.16
CA GLY A 42 18.87 3.75 6.96
C GLY A 42 19.12 2.45 7.73
N SER A 43 18.29 1.44 7.52
CA SER A 43 18.37 0.12 8.18
C SER A 43 18.10 -1.00 7.19
N GLU A 44 18.73 -2.15 7.43
CA GLU A 44 18.48 -3.37 6.66
C GLU A 44 17.10 -3.93 7.02
N VAL A 45 16.30 -4.25 6.00
CA VAL A 45 14.96 -4.80 6.16
C VAL A 45 14.77 -5.96 5.18
N THR A 46 13.94 -6.93 5.52
CA THR A 46 13.47 -7.92 4.54
C THR A 46 12.05 -7.53 4.14
N VAL A 47 11.83 -7.31 2.84
CA VAL A 47 10.50 -7.07 2.27
C VAL A 47 9.88 -8.42 1.98
N GLU A 48 8.97 -8.87 2.85
CA GLU A 48 8.26 -10.14 2.69
C GLU A 48 7.33 -10.10 1.48
N GLN A 49 6.55 -9.02 1.34
CA GLN A 49 5.55 -8.88 0.29
C GLN A 49 5.30 -7.41 -0.07
N VAL A 50 5.10 -7.16 -1.37
CA VAL A 50 4.55 -5.91 -1.91
C VAL A 50 3.18 -6.24 -2.49
N THR A 51 2.14 -5.61 -1.94
CA THR A 51 0.74 -5.87 -2.30
C THR A 51 0.05 -4.59 -2.73
N LEU A 52 -0.64 -4.62 -3.86
CA LEU A 52 -1.54 -3.57 -4.29
C LEU A 52 -2.99 -3.96 -3.97
N LEU A 53 -3.74 -3.00 -3.43
CA LEU A 53 -5.17 -3.14 -3.17
C LEU A 53 -5.92 -2.17 -4.08
N LEU A 54 -6.85 -2.68 -4.88
CA LEU A 54 -7.85 -1.84 -5.53
C LEU A 54 -8.96 -1.61 -4.51
N VAL A 55 -9.19 -0.36 -4.11
CA VAL A 55 -10.16 0.00 -3.08
C VAL A 55 -11.19 0.99 -3.62
N ALA A 56 -12.38 0.97 -3.03
CA ALA A 56 -13.39 1.99 -3.23
C ALA A 56 -13.81 2.56 -1.87
N ARG A 57 -13.99 3.88 -1.80
CA ARG A 57 -14.76 4.50 -0.73
C ARG A 57 -16.24 4.35 -1.08
N VAL A 58 -17.02 3.81 -0.16
CA VAL A 58 -18.44 3.55 -0.34
C VAL A 58 -19.21 4.18 0.81
N GLU A 59 -20.47 4.48 0.53
CA GLU A 59 -21.48 4.88 1.50
C GLU A 59 -22.60 3.85 1.41
N ALA A 60 -23.10 3.42 2.57
CA ALA A 60 -24.22 2.51 2.68
C ALA A 60 -25.28 3.18 3.54
N GLU A 61 -26.42 3.47 2.92
CA GLU A 61 -27.58 4.06 3.59
C GLU A 61 -28.53 2.96 4.07
N GLY A 62 -28.83 2.98 5.36
CA GLY A 62 -29.86 2.19 6.03
C GLY A 62 -31.06 3.06 6.41
N GLN A 63 -32.08 2.46 7.04
CA GLN A 63 -33.34 3.17 7.34
C GLN A 63 -33.17 4.36 8.30
N ASP A 64 -32.21 4.29 9.24
CA ASP A 64 -31.93 5.34 10.23
C ASP A 64 -30.42 5.62 10.40
N GLU A 65 -29.56 4.95 9.63
CA GLU A 65 -28.09 5.04 9.77
C GLU A 65 -27.41 5.12 8.40
N GLU A 66 -26.36 5.94 8.32
CA GLU A 66 -25.46 6.03 7.18
C GLU A 66 -24.07 5.54 7.60
N HIS A 67 -23.47 4.67 6.79
CA HIS A 67 -22.13 4.16 7.03
C HIS A 67 -21.22 4.48 5.86
N GLU A 68 -20.15 5.24 6.12
CA GLU A 68 -19.04 5.38 5.19
C GLU A 68 -17.95 4.35 5.49
N GLY A 69 -17.32 3.82 4.44
CA GLY A 69 -16.21 2.88 4.59
C GLY A 69 -15.36 2.72 3.34
N THR A 70 -14.26 1.98 3.51
CA THR A 70 -13.41 1.55 2.40
C THR A 70 -13.60 0.05 2.19
N VAL A 71 -13.92 -0.35 0.97
CA VAL A 71 -13.97 -1.76 0.57
C VAL A 71 -12.77 -2.10 -0.29
N VAL A 72 -12.16 -3.26 -0.03
CA VAL A 72 -11.16 -3.85 -0.92
C VAL A 72 -11.91 -4.60 -2.01
N LEU A 73 -11.77 -4.14 -3.25
CA LEU A 73 -12.35 -4.78 -4.42
C LEU A 73 -11.47 -5.94 -4.91
N GLU A 74 -10.15 -5.77 -4.87
CA GLU A 74 -9.20 -6.78 -5.32
C GLU A 74 -7.81 -6.60 -4.68
N ARG A 75 -7.05 -7.70 -4.60
CA ARG A 75 -5.71 -7.74 -4.02
C ARG A 75 -4.71 -8.43 -4.96
N PHE A 76 -3.62 -7.73 -5.28
CA PHE A 76 -2.55 -8.23 -6.14
C PHE A 76 -1.22 -8.27 -5.39
N THR A 77 -0.53 -9.41 -5.40
CA THR A 77 0.86 -9.49 -4.92
C THR A 77 1.80 -9.27 -6.10
N VAL A 78 2.64 -8.24 -6.02
CA VAL A 78 3.48 -7.79 -7.15
C VAL A 78 4.97 -7.99 -6.90
N GLY A 79 5.37 -8.44 -5.71
CA GLY A 79 6.75 -8.74 -5.37
C GLY A 79 6.91 -9.12 -3.90
N GLY A 80 8.13 -9.45 -3.49
CA GLY A 80 8.46 -9.86 -2.13
C GLY A 80 9.66 -10.80 -2.06
N GLY A 81 10.07 -11.16 -0.85
CA GLY A 81 11.16 -12.09 -0.58
C GLY A 81 12.56 -11.52 -0.84
N PHE A 82 12.72 -10.19 -0.81
CA PHE A 82 14.01 -9.52 -1.03
C PHE A 82 14.44 -8.68 0.18
N ARG A 83 15.70 -8.26 0.19
CA ARG A 83 16.34 -7.49 1.25
C ARG A 83 16.98 -6.24 0.67
#